data_AF-A0A0S4WQK5-F1
#
_entry.id   AF-A0A0S4WQK5-F1
#
_cell.length_a   1.000
_cell.length_b   1.000
_cell.length_c   1.000
_cell.angle_alpha   90.00
_cell.angle_beta   90.00
_cell.angle_gamma   90.00
#
_symmetry.space_group_name_H-M   'P 1'
#
loop_
_entity.id
_entity.type
_entity.pdbx_description
1 polymer ?
#
loop_
_entity_poly.entity_id
_entity_poly.type
_entity_poly.pdbx_seq_one_letter_code
_entity_poly.pdbx_strand_id
1 'polypeptide(L)'
;MYTAKPAPPRASALKDYPYDALDDLLYDWACWERMYSATRGFSAVDKTCAAARSSRQWQMTDEILDAGVFAWQMEQVEACVDELGSSYQLAIRVEMMNRQGPAVWRNPRAPVRQQAVYAEAKAAIRPILERRGVEIGC
;
A
#
# COMPACT_ATOMS: atom_id res chain seq x y z
N MET A 1 4.62 -15.42 3.61
CA MET A 1 4.26 -15.46 2.19
C MET A 1 3.03 -14.60 2.04
N TYR A 2 3.11 -13.48 1.32
CA TYR A 2 1.94 -12.64 1.10
C TYR A 2 1.11 -13.27 -0.01
N THR A 3 -0.04 -13.84 0.36
CA THR A 3 -1.07 -14.22 -0.59
C THR A 3 -1.98 -13.03 -0.73
N ALA A 4 -1.72 -12.17 -1.72
CA ALA A 4 -2.68 -11.14 -2.09
C ALA A 4 -4.03 -11.82 -2.28
N LYS A 5 -5.07 -11.36 -1.58
CA LYS A 5 -6.42 -11.86 -1.85
C LYS A 5 -6.71 -11.45 -3.29
N PRO A 6 -6.86 -12.39 -4.25
CA PRO A 6 -7.04 -12.03 -5.65
C PRO A 6 -8.30 -11.18 -5.74
N ALA A 7 -8.10 -9.88 -5.94
CA ALA A 7 -9.18 -8.93 -6.02
C ALA A 7 -9.63 -8.86 -7.49
N PRO A 8 -10.92 -8.60 -7.76
CA PRO A 8 -11.30 -8.18 -9.09
C PRO A 8 -10.45 -6.97 -9.50
N PRO A 9 -10.02 -6.87 -10.78
CA PRO A 9 -9.13 -5.82 -11.22
C PRO A 9 -9.73 -4.46 -10.86
N ARG A 10 -9.02 -3.74 -10.00
CA ARG A 10 -9.47 -2.44 -9.50
C ARG A 10 -9.36 -1.42 -10.63
N ALA A 11 -10.33 -0.50 -10.71
CA ALA A 11 -10.32 0.54 -11.72
C ALA A 11 -9.00 1.34 -11.65
N SER A 12 -8.30 1.50 -12.77
CA SER A 12 -7.07 2.30 -12.82
C SER A 12 -7.27 3.53 -13.71
N ALA A 13 -6.53 4.60 -13.44
CA ALA A 13 -6.39 5.71 -14.37
C ALA A 13 -5.65 5.29 -15.66
N LEU A 14 -4.85 4.22 -15.57
CA LEU A 14 -4.12 3.62 -16.67
C LEU A 14 -4.97 2.52 -17.32
N LYS A 15 -5.84 2.92 -18.25
CA LYS A 15 -6.85 2.04 -18.86
C LYS A 15 -6.29 0.76 -19.48
N ASP A 16 -5.08 0.83 -20.03
CA ASP A 16 -4.45 -0.26 -20.80
C ASP A 16 -3.28 -0.92 -20.05
N TYR A 17 -3.10 -0.65 -18.76
CA TYR A 17 -2.01 -1.22 -17.98
C TYR A 17 -2.39 -2.61 -17.40
N PRO A 18 -1.56 -3.66 -17.59
CA PRO A 18 -1.87 -4.99 -17.09
C PRO A 18 -1.85 -5.02 -15.56
N TYR A 19 -2.91 -5.58 -14.98
CA TYR A 19 -3.05 -5.81 -13.54
C TYR A 19 -2.36 -7.11 -13.13
N ASP A 20 -1.60 -7.10 -12.04
CA ASP A 20 -0.95 -8.29 -11.48
C ASP A 20 -1.00 -8.33 -9.94
N ALA A 21 -0.47 -9.40 -9.34
CA ALA A 21 -0.46 -9.58 -7.89
C ALA A 21 0.36 -8.52 -7.13
N LEU A 22 1.39 -7.94 -7.77
CA LEU A 22 2.16 -6.86 -7.18
C LEU A 22 1.31 -5.60 -7.02
N ASP A 23 0.38 -5.35 -7.95
CA ASP A 23 -0.57 -4.26 -7.79
C ASP A 23 -1.52 -4.46 -6.61
N ASP A 24 -1.92 -5.70 -6.31
CA ASP A 24 -2.72 -6.01 -5.11
C ASP A 24 -1.92 -5.70 -3.83
N LEU A 25 -0.66 -6.13 -3.77
CA LEU A 25 0.24 -5.85 -2.66
C LEU A 25 0.41 -4.35 -2.41
N LEU A 26 0.69 -3.59 -3.48
CA LEU A 26 0.86 -2.14 -3.40
C LEU A 26 -0.45 -1.45 -3.00
N TYR A 27 -1.60 -1.96 -3.41
CA TYR A 27 -2.88 -1.42 -3.01
C TYR A 27 -3.19 -1.65 -1.53
N ASP A 28 -2.96 -2.87 -1.05
CA ASP A 28 -3.17 -3.22 0.36
C ASP A 28 -2.25 -2.39 1.26
N TRP A 29 -0.99 -2.22 0.84
CA TRP A 29 -0.04 -1.33 1.50
C TRP A 29 -0.53 0.13 1.53
N ALA A 30 -0.97 0.68 0.40
CA ALA A 30 -1.46 2.06 0.35
C ALA A 30 -2.73 2.27 1.19
N CYS A 31 -3.57 1.24 1.33
CA CYS A 31 -4.71 1.29 2.26
C CYS A 31 -4.24 1.29 3.71
N TRP A 32 -3.28 0.43 4.06
CA TRP A 32 -2.69 0.35 5.39
C TRP A 32 -1.95 1.64 5.80
N GLU A 33 -1.11 2.20 4.91
CA GLU A 33 -0.38 3.46 5.13
C GLU A 33 -1.36 4.59 5.49
N ARG A 34 -2.50 4.65 4.81
CA ARG A 34 -3.52 5.68 5.04
C ARG A 34 -4.33 5.47 6.32
N MET A 35 -4.43 4.25 6.81
CA MET A 35 -5.02 3.97 8.13
C MET A 35 -4.08 4.45 9.26
N TYR A 36 -2.78 4.56 8.99
CA TYR A 36 -1.82 5.11 9.93
C TYR A 36 -1.96 6.64 10.01
N SER A 37 -2.67 7.10 11.04
CA SER A 37 -2.72 8.51 11.43
C SER A 37 -1.58 8.80 12.42
N ALA A 38 -0.42 9.19 11.93
CA ALA A 38 0.52 9.94 12.76
C ALA A 38 -0.21 11.22 13.19
N THR A 39 -0.45 11.37 14.50
CA THR A 39 -1.30 12.42 15.07
C THR A 39 -0.97 13.79 14.47
N ARG A 40 -1.82 14.28 13.55
CA ARG A 40 -1.70 15.62 12.96
C ARG A 40 -2.11 16.66 14.01
N GLY A 41 -1.17 17.04 14.87
CA GLY A 41 -1.34 18.14 15.83
C GLY A 41 -2.20 17.79 17.06
N PHE A 42 -2.93 18.79 17.58
CA PHE A 42 -3.84 18.57 18.70
C PHE A 42 -5.09 17.84 18.23
N SER A 43 -5.28 16.62 18.74
CA SER A 43 -6.51 15.86 18.54
C SER A 43 -7.71 16.64 19.07
N ALA A 44 -8.77 16.75 18.28
CA ALA A 44 -10.07 17.28 18.73
C ALA A 44 -10.81 16.30 19.68
N VAL A 45 -10.21 15.14 19.94
CA VAL A 45 -10.77 14.07 20.77
C VAL A 45 -10.19 14.19 22.19
N ASP A 46 -11.04 14.02 23.20
CA ASP A 46 -10.62 14.00 24.60
C ASP A 46 -9.52 12.96 24.81
N LYS A 47 -8.38 13.38 25.38
CA LYS A 47 -7.21 12.51 25.59
C LYS A 47 -7.51 11.28 26.45
N THR A 48 -8.49 11.38 27.35
CA THR A 48 -8.88 10.27 28.24
C THR A 48 -9.64 9.17 27.50
N CYS A 49 -10.40 9.52 26.46
CA CYS A 49 -11.21 8.58 25.68
C CYS A 49 -10.65 8.30 24.28
N ALA A 50 -9.68 9.08 23.80
CA ALA A 50 -9.15 8.99 22.43
C ALA A 50 -8.51 7.64 22.09
N ALA A 51 -7.97 6.94 23.09
CA ALA A 51 -7.37 5.61 22.94
C ALA A 51 -8.27 4.49 23.50
N ALA A 52 -9.51 4.80 23.91
CA ALA A 52 -10.43 3.80 24.42
C ALA A 52 -10.73 2.79 23.30
N ARG A 53 -10.28 1.56 23.50
CA ARG A 53 -10.51 0.45 22.57
C ARG A 53 -11.24 -0.64 23.31
N SER A 54 -12.33 -1.14 22.71
CA SER A 54 -13.01 -2.32 23.22
C SER A 54 -12.02 -3.47 23.34
N SER A 55 -12.17 -4.22 24.42
CA SER A 55 -11.36 -5.40 24.69
C SER A 55 -11.38 -6.36 23.49
N ARG A 56 -10.21 -6.85 23.07
CA ARG A 56 -10.07 -7.80 21.95
C ARG A 56 -10.33 -9.27 22.35
N GLN A 57 -10.91 -9.48 23.53
CA GLN A 57 -11.14 -10.82 24.11
C GLN A 57 -12.12 -11.69 23.30
N TRP A 58 -12.88 -11.09 22.39
CA TRP A 58 -13.75 -11.79 21.45
C TRP A 58 -13.02 -12.23 20.18
N GLN A 59 -11.79 -11.74 19.92
CA GLN A 59 -10.99 -12.15 18.77
C GLN A 59 -10.30 -13.48 19.06
N MET A 60 -10.30 -14.35 18.07
CA MET A 60 -9.59 -15.61 18.15
C MET A 60 -8.08 -15.39 17.98
N THR A 61 -7.26 -16.34 18.46
CA THR A 61 -5.79 -16.19 18.44
C THR A 61 -5.23 -16.10 17.02
N ASP A 62 -5.82 -16.82 16.08
CA ASP A 62 -5.50 -16.77 14.65
C ASP A 62 -5.75 -15.36 14.05
N GLU A 63 -6.89 -14.74 14.33
CA GLU A 63 -7.22 -13.39 13.85
C GLU A 63 -6.21 -12.34 14.34
N ILE A 64 -5.72 -12.50 15.57
CA ILE A 64 -4.70 -11.60 16.15
C ILE A 64 -3.36 -11.80 15.46
N LEU A 65 -2.95 -13.05 15.24
CA LEU A 65 -1.68 -13.37 14.58
C LEU A 65 -1.69 -12.90 13.12
N ASP A 66 -2.77 -13.14 12.39
CA ASP A 66 -2.92 -12.70 10.99
C ASP A 66 -2.83 -11.18 10.85
N ALA A 67 -3.48 -10.44 11.75
CA ALA A 67 -3.39 -8.98 11.76
C ALA A 67 -1.96 -8.49 12.04
N GLY A 68 -1.22 -9.16 12.93
CA GLY A 68 0.18 -8.85 13.24
C GLY A 68 1.11 -9.13 12.06
N VAL A 69 0.95 -10.29 11.41
CA VAL A 69 1.71 -10.66 10.22
C VAL A 69 1.43 -9.70 9.07
N PHE A 70 0.16 -9.35 8.84
CA PHE A 70 -0.22 -8.37 7.82
C PHE A 70 0.43 -7.01 8.09
N ALA A 71 0.35 -6.49 9.31
CA ALA A 71 0.98 -5.21 9.66
C ALA A 71 2.49 -5.24 9.44
N TRP A 72 3.17 -6.29 9.88
CA TRP A 72 4.61 -6.48 9.66
C TRP A 72 4.96 -6.52 8.16
N GLN A 73 4.15 -7.21 7.33
CA GLN A 73 4.34 -7.24 5.88
C GLN A 73 4.21 -5.85 5.27
N MET A 74 3.19 -5.07 5.65
CA MET A 74 2.99 -3.72 5.12
C MET A 74 4.12 -2.77 5.53
N GLU A 75 4.69 -2.92 6.73
CA GLU A 75 5.90 -2.19 7.15
C GLU A 75 7.11 -2.53 6.27
N GLN A 76 7.28 -3.80 5.87
CA GLN A 76 8.34 -4.17 4.94
C GLN A 76 8.11 -3.58 3.55
N VAL A 77 6.86 -3.51 3.07
CA VAL A 77 6.53 -2.87 1.79
C VAL A 77 6.82 -1.37 1.85
N GLU A 78 6.44 -0.68 2.93
CA GLU A 78 6.76 0.75 3.14
C GLU A 78 8.27 0.97 3.01
N ALA A 79 9.07 0.17 3.72
CA ALA A 79 10.51 0.29 3.67
C ALA A 79 11.10 0.01 2.26
N CYS A 80 10.45 -0.83 1.45
CA CYS A 80 10.84 -1.04 0.05
C CYS A 80 10.47 0.16 -0.83
N VAL A 81 9.30 0.75 -0.61
CA VAL A 81 8.86 1.96 -1.33
C VAL A 81 9.79 3.13 -0.99
N ASP A 82 10.15 3.30 0.28
CA ASP A 82 11.06 4.35 0.74
C ASP A 82 12.47 4.24 0.15
N GLU A 83 12.92 3.04 -0.19
CA GLU A 83 14.21 2.80 -0.87
C GLU A 83 14.19 3.28 -2.34
N LEU A 84 13.02 3.45 -2.96
CA LEU A 84 12.90 3.93 -4.34
C LEU A 84 13.20 5.42 -4.47
N GLY A 85 13.55 5.85 -5.68
CA GLY A 85 13.62 7.27 -6.01
C GLY A 85 12.25 7.96 -5.88
N SER A 86 12.24 9.23 -5.45
CA SER A 86 10.99 9.98 -5.17
C SER A 86 10.00 10.07 -6.35
N SER A 87 10.48 9.99 -7.59
CA SER A 87 9.61 9.95 -8.78
C SER A 87 8.84 8.63 -8.89
N TYR A 88 9.46 7.50 -8.55
CA TYR A 88 8.84 6.18 -8.55
C TYR A 88 7.88 6.03 -7.37
N GLN A 89 8.26 6.51 -6.18
CA GLN A 89 7.36 6.58 -5.03
C GLN A 89 6.07 7.35 -5.36
N LEU A 90 6.21 8.53 -5.98
CA LEU A 90 5.06 9.34 -6.36
C LEU A 90 4.18 8.64 -7.40
N ALA A 91 4.79 7.98 -8.40
CA ALA A 91 4.05 7.26 -9.43
C ALA A 91 3.20 6.13 -8.81
N ILE A 92 3.79 5.34 -7.90
CA ILE A 92 3.07 4.28 -7.17
C ILE A 92 1.91 4.88 -6.36
N ARG A 93 2.19 5.88 -5.51
CA ARG A 93 1.16 6.50 -4.64
C ARG A 93 0.00 7.09 -5.45
N VAL A 94 0.27 7.75 -6.58
CA VAL A 94 -0.77 8.29 -7.47
C VAL A 94 -1.63 7.19 -8.06
N GLU A 95 -1.03 6.09 -8.54
CA GLU A 95 -1.80 4.96 -9.05
C GLU A 95 -2.65 4.30 -7.96
N MET A 96 -2.11 4.12 -6.75
CA MET A 96 -2.86 3.52 -5.65
C MET A 96 -4.06 4.39 -5.22
N MET A 97 -3.89 5.72 -5.19
CA MET A 97 -5.02 6.64 -4.96
C MET A 97 -6.07 6.57 -6.06
N ASN A 98 -5.64 6.43 -7.32
CA ASN A 98 -6.55 6.28 -8.45
C ASN A 98 -7.31 4.95 -8.39
N ARG A 99 -6.70 3.89 -7.86
CA ARG A 99 -7.33 2.57 -7.69
C ARG A 99 -8.34 2.50 -6.55
N GLN A 100 -8.17 3.32 -5.52
CA GLN A 100 -9.14 3.42 -4.43
C GLN A 100 -10.34 4.33 -4.80
N GLY A 101 -10.13 5.27 -5.73
CA GLY A 101 -11.05 6.36 -5.98
C GLY A 101 -11.46 6.53 -7.44
N PRO A 102 -11.93 7.73 -7.84
CA PRO A 102 -12.50 7.98 -9.17
C PRO A 102 -11.44 8.19 -10.27
N ALA A 103 -10.20 7.71 -10.10
CA ALA A 103 -9.11 7.84 -11.08
C ALA A 103 -8.77 9.28 -11.53
N VAL A 104 -8.92 10.28 -10.64
CA VAL A 104 -8.72 11.71 -10.94
C VAL A 104 -7.32 12.25 -10.64
N TRP A 105 -6.51 11.52 -9.88
CA TRP A 105 -5.18 11.96 -9.48
C TRP A 105 -4.22 11.93 -10.67
N ARG A 106 -3.33 12.92 -10.73
CA ARG A 106 -2.36 13.10 -11.82
C ARG A 106 -0.98 13.29 -11.23
N ASN A 107 0.02 12.67 -11.86
CA ASN A 107 1.42 12.83 -11.47
C ASN A 107 2.01 14.07 -12.18
N PRO A 108 2.31 15.16 -11.46
CA PRO A 108 2.88 16.37 -12.06
C PRO A 108 4.30 16.16 -12.60
N ARG A 109 5.04 15.17 -12.07
CA ARG A 109 6.41 14.85 -12.51
C ARG A 109 6.44 13.97 -13.76
N ALA A 110 5.31 13.35 -14.11
CA ALA A 110 5.17 12.49 -15.28
C ALA A 110 3.75 12.60 -15.91
N PRO A 111 3.33 13.78 -16.39
CA PRO A 111 1.95 14.03 -16.77
C PRO A 111 1.45 13.15 -17.92
N VAL A 112 2.33 12.82 -18.87
CA VAL A 112 2.02 11.97 -20.05
C VAL A 112 2.66 10.59 -19.94
N ARG A 113 3.67 10.45 -19.08
CA ARG A 113 4.49 9.22 -18.94
C ARG A 113 4.16 8.41 -17.70
N GLN A 114 3.07 8.71 -17.00
CA GLN A 114 2.70 8.03 -15.75
C GLN A 114 2.67 6.50 -15.91
N GLN A 115 2.13 5.98 -17.01
CA GLN A 115 2.12 4.54 -17.29
C GLN A 115 3.52 3.94 -17.35
N ALA A 116 4.43 4.59 -18.07
CA ALA A 116 5.81 4.13 -18.22
C ALA A 116 6.57 4.22 -16.90
N VAL A 117 6.42 5.34 -16.17
CA VAL A 117 7.09 5.54 -14.87
C VAL A 117 6.56 4.56 -13.82
N TYR A 118 5.28 4.22 -13.84
CA TYR A 118 4.72 3.19 -12.98
C TYR A 118 5.26 1.79 -13.31
N ALA A 119 5.39 1.46 -14.60
CA ALA A 119 6.00 0.20 -15.03
C ALA A 119 7.47 0.09 -14.59
N GLU A 120 8.25 1.16 -14.76
CA GLU A 120 9.64 1.25 -14.29
C GLU A 120 9.72 1.12 -12.76
N ALA A 121 8.81 1.78 -12.02
CA ALA A 121 8.75 1.69 -10.57
C ALA A 121 8.48 0.25 -10.09
N LYS A 122 7.58 -0.48 -10.77
CA LYS A 122 7.31 -1.89 -10.47
C LYS A 122 8.50 -2.79 -10.77
N ALA A 123 9.21 -2.55 -11.88
CA ALA A 123 10.44 -3.28 -12.19
C ALA A 123 11.54 -3.01 -11.15
N ALA A 124 11.62 -1.78 -10.64
CA ALA A 124 12.60 -1.38 -9.63
C ALA A 124 12.30 -1.93 -8.22
N ILE A 125 11.03 -1.99 -7.81
CA ILE A 125 10.65 -2.42 -6.46
C ILE A 125 10.71 -3.94 -6.29
N ARG A 126 10.43 -4.71 -7.34
CA ARG A 126 10.43 -6.18 -7.31
C ARG A 126 11.69 -6.80 -6.69
N PRO A 127 12.92 -6.47 -7.13
CA PRO A 127 14.13 -7.04 -6.52
C PRO A 127 14.35 -6.60 -5.05
N ILE A 128 13.77 -5.46 -4.63
CA ILE A 128 13.85 -4.99 -3.24
C ILE A 128 12.91 -5.84 -2.37
N LEU A 129 11.68 -6.09 -2.85
CA LEU A 129 10.69 -6.93 -2.17
C LEU A 129 11.17 -8.38 -2.02
N GLU A 130 11.81 -8.92 -3.06
CA GLU A 130 12.42 -10.26 -3.02
C GLU A 130 13.54 -10.34 -1.98
N ARG A 131 14.42 -9.35 -1.92
CA ARG A 131 15.50 -9.27 -0.93
C ARG A 131 14.98 -9.25 0.51
N ARG A 132 13.81 -8.64 0.74
CA ARG A 132 13.15 -8.57 2.04
C ARG A 132 12.22 -9.75 2.34
N GLY A 133 12.08 -10.70 1.40
CA GLY A 133 11.26 -11.90 1.58
C GLY A 133 9.75 -11.64 1.60
N VAL A 134 9.29 -10.52 1.04
CA VAL A 134 7.85 -10.18 0.95
C VAL A 134 7.21 -10.87 -0.24
N GLU A 135 7.87 -10.80 -1.40
CA GLU A 135 7.54 -11.58 -2.60
C GLU A 135 8.54 -12.72 -2.78
N ILE A 136 8.05 -13.88 -3.23
CA ILE A 136 8.89 -14.95 -3.77
C ILE A 136 8.65 -14.90 -5.27
N GLY A 137 9.66 -14.50 -6.04
CA GLY A 137 9.65 -14.72 -7.48
C GLY A 137 9.45 -16.22 -7.72
N CYS A 138 8.36 -16.59 -8.37
CA CYS A 138 8.19 -17.93 -8.94
C CYS A 138 9.22 -18.15 -10.05
#